data_AF-H6NPT1-F1
#
_entry.id   AF-H6NPT1-F1
#
_cell.length_a   1.000
_cell.length_b   1.000
_cell.length_c   1.000
_cell.angle_alpha   90.00
_cell.angle_beta   90.00
_cell.angle_gamma   90.00
#
_symmetry.space_group_name_H-M   'P 1'
#
loop_
_entity.id
_entity.type
_entity.pdbx_description
1 polymer ?
#
loop_
_entity_poly.entity_id
_entity_poly.type
_entity_poly.pdbx_seq_one_letter_code
_entity_poly.pdbx_strand_id
1 'polypeptide(L)'
;MTVKHSIKCSGSEILVRETPEKTYILAIQSTTNPLGFGNVLETFTDKDEAIRSAELFCRSLAAAKERGYYLENGYFVKPQREKIPVTTSFHAGQTEEGWIEQLSRG
;
A
#
# COMPACT_ATOMS: atom_id res chain seq x y z
N MET A 1 19.95 -2.42 3.55
CA MET A 1 18.55 -2.80 3.24
C MET A 1 18.53 -3.43 1.86
N THR A 2 17.78 -4.51 1.69
CA THR A 2 17.74 -5.26 0.42
C THR A 2 16.30 -5.42 -0.04
N VAL A 3 15.99 -5.12 -1.30
CA VAL A 3 14.65 -5.37 -1.86
C VAL A 3 14.45 -6.88 -2.00
N LYS A 4 13.40 -7.41 -1.39
CA LYS A 4 13.02 -8.83 -1.44
C LYS A 4 11.90 -9.09 -2.44
N HIS A 5 11.03 -8.12 -2.63
CA HIS A 5 9.89 -8.23 -3.52
C HIS A 5 9.53 -6.86 -4.07
N SER A 6 9.09 -6.80 -5.32
CA SER A 6 8.58 -5.58 -5.94
C SER A 6 7.39 -5.88 -6.84
N ILE A 7 6.37 -5.02 -6.79
CA ILE A 7 5.13 -5.15 -7.55
C ILE A 7 4.80 -3.79 -8.17
N LYS A 8 4.66 -3.75 -9.50
CA LYS A 8 4.17 -2.56 -10.19
C LYS A 8 2.65 -2.49 -10.06
N CYS A 9 2.15 -1.34 -9.64
CA CYS A 9 0.75 -1.14 -9.30
C CYS A 9 0.24 0.26 -9.64
N SER A 10 -0.64 0.37 -10.65
CA SER A 10 -1.36 1.60 -10.99
C SER A 10 -0.49 2.87 -11.10
N GLY A 11 0.69 2.78 -11.73
CA GLY A 11 1.64 3.90 -11.85
C GLY A 11 2.49 4.16 -10.59
N SER A 12 2.46 3.22 -9.64
CA SER A 12 3.32 3.16 -8.47
C SER A 12 4.02 1.80 -8.42
N GLU A 13 5.01 1.66 -7.57
CA GLU A 13 5.70 0.40 -7.32
C GLU A 13 5.73 0.15 -5.82
N ILE A 14 5.27 -1.03 -5.42
CA ILE A 14 5.27 -1.50 -4.05
C ILE A 14 6.53 -2.32 -3.84
N LEU A 15 7.27 -2.02 -2.78
CA LEU A 15 8.55 -2.64 -2.45
C LEU A 15 8.46 -3.29 -1.07
N VAL A 16 8.89 -4.54 -0.97
CA VAL A 16 9.18 -5.19 0.32
C VAL A 16 10.70 -5.20 0.50
N ARG A 17 11.17 -4.59 1.58
CA ARG A 17 12.60 -4.41 1.86
C ARG A 17 12.97 -5.03 3.19
N GLU A 18 14.01 -5.86 3.21
CA GLU A 18 14.56 -6.41 4.45
C GLU A 18 15.50 -5.40 5.11
N THR A 19 15.34 -5.22 6.42
CA THR A 19 16.23 -4.42 7.28
C THR A 19 17.32 -5.29 7.92
N PRO A 20 18.42 -4.69 8.44
CA PRO A 20 19.44 -5.43 9.19
C PRO A 20 18.88 -6.20 10.41
N GLU A 21 17.80 -5.70 11.00
CA GLU A 21 17.11 -6.29 12.15
C GLU A 21 16.17 -7.45 11.77
N LYS A 22 16.21 -7.92 10.51
CA LYS A 22 15.33 -8.97 9.97
C LYS A 22 13.83 -8.62 10.02
N THR A 23 13.50 -7.34 9.89
CA THR A 23 12.12 -6.91 9.63
C THR A 23 11.94 -6.58 8.15
N TYR A 24 10.68 -6.52 7.72
CA TYR A 24 10.29 -6.34 6.33
C TYR A 24 9.46 -5.08 6.19
N ILE A 25 10.03 -4.07 5.57
CA ILE A 25 9.38 -2.78 5.34
C ILE A 25 8.62 -2.84 4.02
N LEU A 26 7.31 -2.62 4.10
CA LEU A 26 6.46 -2.37 2.95
C LEU A 26 6.51 -0.89 2.61
N ALA A 27 6.88 -0.56 1.38
CA ALA A 27 6.98 0.81 0.91
C ALA A 27 6.34 0.99 -0.46
N ILE A 28 5.95 2.22 -0.78
CA ILE A 28 5.45 2.62 -2.11
C ILE A 28 6.30 3.73 -2.69
N GLN A 29 6.62 3.62 -3.97
CA GLN A 29 7.27 4.68 -4.74
C GLN A 29 6.51 4.98 -6.04
N SER A 30 6.67 6.19 -6.55
CA SER A 30 6.19 6.53 -7.89
C SER A 30 7.08 5.86 -8.94
N THR A 31 6.48 5.33 -10.01
CA THR A 31 7.27 4.81 -11.15
C THR A 31 7.80 5.93 -12.05
N THR A 32 7.22 7.13 -11.99
CA THR A 32 7.61 8.27 -12.83
C THR A 32 8.66 9.16 -12.16
N ASN A 33 8.68 9.22 -10.84
CA ASN A 33 9.70 9.94 -10.07
C ASN A 33 10.00 9.18 -8.76
N PRO A 34 10.80 8.09 -8.83
CA PRO A 34 11.18 7.33 -7.65
C PRO A 34 12.14 8.15 -6.79
N LEU A 35 11.63 8.67 -5.67
CA LEU A 35 12.45 9.30 -4.63
C LEU A 35 12.93 8.22 -3.67
N GLY A 36 14.19 7.81 -3.83
CA GLY A 36 14.83 6.82 -2.96
C GLY A 36 14.14 5.46 -3.01
N PHE A 37 13.83 4.90 -1.84
CA PHE A 37 13.18 3.59 -1.69
C PHE A 37 11.68 3.70 -1.37
N GLY A 38 11.06 4.82 -1.71
CA GLY A 38 9.66 5.08 -1.47
C GLY A 38 9.31 5.41 -0.01
N ASN A 39 8.04 5.77 0.17
CA ASN A 39 7.44 6.04 1.48
C ASN A 39 7.09 4.73 2.17
N VAL A 40 7.42 4.62 3.45
CA VAL A 40 7.07 3.47 4.27
C VAL A 40 5.56 3.47 4.54
N LEU A 41 4.94 2.32 4.34
CA LEU A 41 3.53 2.07 4.63
C LEU A 41 3.36 1.32 5.95
N GLU A 42 4.15 0.26 6.14
CA GLU A 42 4.06 -0.64 7.28
C GLU A 42 5.39 -1.39 7.45
N THR A 43 5.63 -1.96 8.64
CA THR A 43 6.77 -2.86 8.91
C THR A 43 6.26 -4.18 9.49
N PHE A 44 6.70 -5.29 8.91
CA PHE A 44 6.33 -6.64 9.30
C PHE A 44 7.53 -7.38 9.89
N THR A 45 7.26 -8.36 10.76
CA THR A 45 8.29 -9.28 11.28
C THR A 45 8.43 -10.53 10.41
N ASP A 46 7.40 -10.87 9.63
CA ASP A 46 7.39 -11.99 8.69
C ASP A 46 7.47 -11.52 7.22
N LYS A 47 8.27 -12.24 6.43
CA LYS A 47 8.50 -11.92 5.02
C LYS A 47 7.26 -12.19 4.18
N ASP A 48 6.66 -13.36 4.38
CA ASP A 48 5.58 -13.83 3.53
C ASP A 48 4.31 -13.04 3.83
N GLU A 49 4.12 -12.62 5.08
CA GLU A 49 3.12 -11.62 5.47
C GLU A 49 3.33 -10.28 4.75
N ALA A 50 4.56 -9.75 4.74
CA ALA A 50 4.86 -8.51 4.03
C ALA A 50 4.57 -8.60 2.53
N ILE A 51 4.87 -9.74 1.90
CA ILE A 51 4.60 -9.98 0.48
C ILE A 51 3.09 -10.06 0.22
N ARG A 52 2.34 -10.81 1.03
CA ARG A 52 0.87 -10.88 0.91
C ARG A 52 0.22 -9.51 1.09
N SER A 53 0.67 -8.73 2.08
CA SER A 53 0.21 -7.37 2.30
C SER A 53 0.54 -6.43 1.13
N ALA A 54 1.69 -6.62 0.47
CA ALA A 54 2.04 -5.87 -0.74
C ALA A 54 1.07 -6.13 -1.89
N GLU A 55 0.70 -7.40 -2.12
CA GLU A 55 -0.26 -7.79 -3.15
C GLU A 55 -1.66 -7.25 -2.85
N LEU A 56 -2.12 -7.38 -1.60
CA LEU A 56 -3.40 -6.84 -1.15
C LEU A 56 -3.45 -5.32 -1.32
N PHE A 57 -2.43 -4.62 -0.83
CA PHE A 57 -2.34 -3.17 -0.97
C PHE A 57 -2.38 -2.72 -2.43
N CYS A 58 -1.73 -3.47 -3.34
CA CYS A 58 -1.79 -3.15 -4.75
C CYS A 58 -3.22 -3.20 -5.30
N ARG A 59 -3.97 -4.28 -5.03
CA ARG A 59 -5.37 -4.38 -5.47
C ARG A 59 -6.23 -3.28 -4.85
N SER A 60 -6.05 -3.03 -3.56
CA SER A 60 -6.75 -1.98 -2.83
C SER A 60 -6.46 -0.58 -3.40
N LEU A 61 -5.20 -0.30 -3.77
CA LEU A 61 -4.78 0.95 -4.40
C LEU A 61 -5.42 1.13 -5.78
N ALA A 62 -5.49 0.07 -6.59
CA ALA A 62 -6.15 0.12 -7.89
C ALA A 62 -7.64 0.47 -7.72
N ALA A 63 -8.34 -0.25 -6.85
CA ALA A 63 -9.76 0.00 -6.56
C ALA A 63 -10.03 1.42 -6.00
N ALA A 64 -9.13 1.93 -5.17
CA ALA A 64 -9.19 3.30 -4.64
C ALA A 64 -9.01 4.34 -5.75
N LYS A 65 -8.01 4.18 -6.62
CA LYS A 65 -7.75 5.08 -7.75
C LYS A 65 -8.90 5.14 -8.75
N GLU A 66 -9.51 3.99 -9.06
CA GLU A 66 -10.71 3.93 -9.92
C GLU A 66 -11.89 4.74 -9.35
N ARG A 67 -11.96 4.89 -8.03
CA ARG A 67 -13.00 5.67 -7.34
C ARG A 67 -12.61 7.13 -7.09
N GLY A 68 -11.46 7.57 -7.62
CA GLY A 68 -10.96 8.94 -7.51
C GLY A 68 -10.17 9.24 -6.24
N TYR A 69 -9.75 8.22 -5.49
CA TYR A 69 -8.80 8.40 -4.38
C TYR A 69 -7.36 8.41 -4.90
N TYR A 70 -6.51 9.20 -4.26
CA TYR A 70 -5.06 9.20 -4.48
C TYR A 70 -4.35 9.00 -3.15
N LEU A 71 -3.06 8.66 -3.21
CA LEU A 71 -2.24 8.48 -2.02
C LEU A 71 -1.55 9.79 -1.65
N GLU A 72 -1.65 10.15 -0.38
CA GLU A 72 -0.97 11.30 0.22
C GLU A 72 -0.53 10.94 1.64
N ASN A 73 0.78 10.97 1.91
CA ASN A 73 1.36 10.79 3.25
C ASN A 73 0.85 9.57 4.04
N GLY A 74 0.62 8.42 3.37
CA GLY A 74 0.11 7.21 4.03
C GLY A 74 -1.42 7.19 4.20
N TYR A 75 -2.14 8.04 3.49
CA TYR A 75 -3.60 8.06 3.44
C TYR A 75 -4.12 7.98 2.01
N PHE A 76 -5.26 7.32 1.82
CA PHE A 76 -6.12 7.50 0.67
C PHE A 76 -6.94 8.77 0.87
N VAL A 77 -6.79 9.72 -0.05
CA VAL A 77 -7.45 11.02 -0.02
C VAL A 77 -8.29 11.16 -1.28
N LYS A 78 -9.49 11.71 -1.12
CA LYS A 78 -10.36 12.12 -2.22
C LYS A 78 -10.94 13.48 -1.88
N PRO A 79 -11.10 14.41 -2.85
CA PRO A 79 -11.66 15.71 -2.56
C PRO A 79 -13.04 15.59 -1.90
N GLN A 80 -13.25 16.36 -0.83
CA GLN A 80 -14.50 16.39 -0.06
C GLN A 80 -14.86 15.08 0.67
N ARG A 81 -13.89 14.18 0.87
CA ARG A 81 -14.06 12.96 1.66
C ARG A 81 -13.04 12.84 2.78
N GLU A 82 -13.35 12.02 3.77
CA GLU A 82 -12.43 11.71 4.85
C GLU A 82 -11.19 10.96 4.34
N LYS A 83 -10.04 11.24 4.98
CA LYS A 83 -8.79 10.56 4.67
C LYS A 83 -8.82 9.16 5.30
N ILE A 84 -8.54 8.13 4.50
CA ILE A 84 -8.54 6.74 4.97
C ILE A 84 -7.07 6.30 5.13
N PRO A 85 -6.61 5.87 6.32
CA PRO A 85 -5.25 5.37 6.49
C PRO A 85 -4.98 4.16 5.57
N VAL A 86 -3.80 4.11 4.95
CA VAL A 86 -3.42 3.00 4.06
C VAL A 86 -3.41 1.65 4.74
N THR A 87 -3.07 1.59 6.02
CA THR A 87 -3.08 0.37 6.84
C THR A 87 -4.46 -0.30 6.83
N THR A 88 -5.53 0.49 6.79
CA THR A 88 -6.94 0.06 6.64
C THR A 88 -7.26 -0.64 5.32
N SER A 89 -6.30 -0.86 4.42
CA SER A 89 -6.55 -1.46 3.10
C SER A 89 -5.88 -2.82 2.90
N PHE A 90 -5.05 -3.26 3.86
CA PHE A 90 -4.34 -4.54 3.83
C PHE A 90 -4.33 -5.24 5.20
N HIS A 91 -5.28 -4.92 6.07
CA HIS A 91 -5.44 -5.63 7.35
C HIS A 91 -5.92 -7.07 7.14
N ALA A 92 -5.43 -7.98 7.98
CA ALA A 92 -5.86 -9.37 8.01
C ALA A 92 -7.38 -9.48 8.22
N GLY A 93 -8.09 -10.03 7.24
CA GLY A 93 -9.55 -10.19 7.25
C GLY A 93 -10.31 -9.23 6.33
N GLN A 94 -9.62 -8.27 5.69
CA GLN A 94 -10.26 -7.40 4.72
C GLN A 94 -10.40 -8.07 3.36
N THR A 95 -11.63 -8.19 2.89
CA THR A 95 -11.92 -8.62 1.52
C THR A 95 -11.91 -7.43 0.57
N GLU A 96 -11.68 -7.69 -0.70
CA GLU A 96 -11.77 -6.67 -1.76
C GLU A 96 -13.15 -5.99 -1.77
N GLU A 97 -14.21 -6.77 -1.56
CA GLU A 97 -15.60 -6.29 -1.47
C GLU A 97 -15.80 -5.34 -0.28
N GLY A 98 -15.30 -5.70 0.91
CA GLY A 98 -15.39 -4.85 2.10
C GLY A 98 -14.61 -3.55 1.94
N TRP A 99 -13.45 -3.61 1.28
CA TRP A 99 -12.68 -2.41 0.94
C TRP A 99 -13.45 -1.50 -0.05
N ILE A 100 -14.03 -2.09 -1.10
CA ILE A 100 -14.85 -1.36 -2.06
C ILE A 100 -16.05 -0.68 -1.39
N GLU A 101 -16.72 -1.37 -0.46
CA GLU A 101 -17.84 -0.80 0.29
C GLU A 101 -17.38 0.39 1.15
N GLN A 102 -16.25 0.25 1.85
CA GLN A 102 -15.68 1.33 2.65
C GLN A 102 -15.34 2.57 1.81
N LEU A 103 -14.74 2.38 0.63
CA LEU A 103 -14.48 3.46 -0.32
C LEU A 103 -15.76 4.11 -0.86
N SER A 104 -16.88 3.41 -0.84
CA SER A 104 -18.16 3.90 -1.34
C SER A 104 -18.95 4.66 -0.28
N ARG A 105 -18.78 4.32 1.01
CA ARG A 105 -19.44 4.94 2.17
C ARG A 105 -18.85 6.29 2.57
N GLY A 106 -17.59 6.59 2.22
CA GLY A 106 -16.92 7.85 2.52
C GLY A 106 -17.31 9.02 1.64
#